data_AF-A0A2S6AQK6-F1
#
_entry.id   AF-A0A2S6AQK6-F1
#
_cell.length_a   1.000
_cell.length_b   1.000
_cell.length_c   1.000
_cell.angle_alpha   90.00
_cell.angle_beta   90.00
_cell.angle_gamma   90.00
#
_symmetry.space_group_name_H-M   'P 1'
#
loop_
_entity.id
_entity.type
_entity.pdbx_description
1 polymer ?
#
loop_
_entity_poly.entity_id
_entity_poly.type
_entity_poly.pdbx_seq_one_letter_code
_entity_poly.pdbx_strand_id
1 'polypeptide(L)'
;MRATALRAVQDSMKRYIDWQQHPAPDTTTAGSGEWRLTAINGIEDDLRRAYLDAVHGGVPISDIDTAHDLGLAGVGWDQQPAHPLLGRLEHLAHALTLAEARAGTDRTRIRDLEHELAQANARIEALSEDLAHARNTIAKQTEELVDAEWLTGDRHHNTQPGPQPARALARMNTELALANEIDALQRGPATDTSGGINTAIDNALPSHPDYWPETTDPDTGPPPATSDHGPEVEL
;
A
#
# COMPACT_ATOMS: atom_id res chain seq x y z
N MET A 1 19.08 -4.10 -24.14
CA MET A 1 19.26 -4.64 -25.50
C MET A 1 20.07 -5.94 -25.50
N ARG A 2 21.27 -5.99 -24.89
CA ARG A 2 22.07 -7.24 -24.87
C ARG A 2 21.45 -8.38 -24.04
N ALA A 3 20.96 -8.08 -22.83
CA ALA A 3 20.29 -9.07 -21.97
C ALA A 3 19.01 -9.65 -22.63
N THR A 4 18.19 -8.77 -23.20
CA THR A 4 16.95 -9.13 -23.91
C THR A 4 17.20 -10.01 -25.13
N ALA A 5 18.29 -9.78 -25.86
CA ALA A 5 18.66 -10.59 -27.02
C ALA A 5 19.15 -11.99 -26.61
N LEU A 6 19.99 -12.08 -25.57
CA LEU A 6 20.44 -13.36 -25.02
C LEU A 6 19.28 -14.18 -24.44
N ARG A 7 18.35 -13.54 -23.72
CA ARG A 7 17.11 -14.17 -23.28
C ARG A 7 16.33 -14.74 -24.46
N ALA A 8 16.14 -13.94 -25.52
CA ALA A 8 15.37 -14.38 -26.67
C ALA A 8 15.98 -15.62 -27.33
N VAL A 9 17.31 -15.70 -27.43
CA VAL A 9 18.02 -16.90 -27.95
C VAL A 9 17.81 -18.11 -27.03
N GLN A 10 18.03 -17.95 -25.73
CA GLN A 10 17.90 -19.05 -24.76
C GLN A 10 16.47 -19.59 -24.69
N ASP A 11 15.47 -18.70 -24.58
CA ASP A 11 14.07 -19.09 -24.45
C ASP A 11 13.49 -19.65 -25.75
N SER A 12 13.92 -19.15 -26.92
CA SER A 12 13.52 -19.73 -28.22
C SER A 12 14.14 -21.11 -28.43
N MET A 13 15.40 -21.30 -28.03
CA MET A 13 16.07 -22.60 -28.12
C MET A 13 15.45 -23.64 -27.17
N LYS A 14 15.10 -23.22 -25.95
CA LYS A 14 14.33 -24.05 -25.03
C LYS A 14 12.99 -24.46 -25.64
N ARG A 15 12.22 -23.53 -26.20
CA ARG A 15 10.94 -23.85 -26.87
C ARG A 15 11.12 -24.81 -28.04
N TYR A 16 12.20 -24.66 -28.81
CA TYR A 16 12.54 -25.56 -29.90
C TYR A 16 12.78 -27.00 -29.40
N ILE A 17 13.58 -27.15 -28.34
CA ILE A 17 13.87 -28.45 -27.71
C ILE A 17 12.63 -29.05 -27.07
N ASP A 18 11.86 -28.26 -26.32
CA ASP A 18 10.61 -28.71 -25.70
C ASP A 18 9.63 -29.21 -26.76
N TRP A 19 9.53 -28.52 -27.90
CA TRP A 19 8.70 -28.94 -29.03
C TRP A 19 9.20 -30.23 -29.69
N GLN A 20 10.52 -30.41 -29.83
CA GLN A 20 11.10 -31.65 -30.37
C GLN A 20 10.90 -32.85 -29.44
N GLN A 21 10.99 -32.64 -28.12
CA GLN A 21 10.87 -33.70 -27.12
C GLN A 21 9.42 -34.04 -26.79
N HIS A 22 8.52 -33.05 -26.87
CA HIS A 22 7.10 -33.19 -26.57
C HIS A 22 6.24 -32.62 -27.71
N PRO A 23 6.24 -33.26 -28.90
CA PRO A 23 5.40 -32.81 -30.00
C PRO A 23 3.93 -32.84 -29.56
N ALA A 24 3.24 -31.71 -29.73
CA ALA A 24 1.85 -31.58 -29.31
C ALA A 24 0.99 -32.72 -29.90
N PRO A 25 0.06 -33.30 -29.10
CA PRO A 25 -0.83 -34.35 -29.58
C PRO A 25 -1.63 -33.83 -30.77
N ASP A 26 -1.94 -34.71 -31.73
CA ASP A 26 -2.74 -34.39 -32.91
C ASP A 26 -4.18 -34.02 -32.52
N THR A 27 -4.40 -32.78 -32.06
CA THR A 27 -5.73 -32.28 -31.74
C THR A 27 -6.32 -31.61 -32.98
N THR A 28 -6.90 -32.47 -33.82
CA THR A 28 -8.12 -32.28 -34.62
C THR A 28 -8.14 -31.41 -35.91
N THR A 29 -8.84 -32.01 -36.90
CA THR A 29 -9.68 -31.47 -37.99
C THR A 29 -9.12 -30.59 -39.10
N ALA A 30 -7.96 -29.96 -38.93
CA ALA A 30 -7.15 -29.48 -40.07
C ALA A 30 -5.99 -30.46 -40.26
N GLY A 31 -5.65 -30.81 -41.52
CA GLY A 31 -4.66 -31.85 -41.84
C GLY A 31 -3.45 -31.81 -40.90
N SER A 32 -3.25 -32.92 -40.17
CA SER A 32 -2.35 -33.01 -39.00
C SER A 32 -0.88 -32.63 -39.27
N GLY A 33 -0.48 -32.53 -40.54
CA GLY A 33 0.86 -32.11 -40.95
C GLY A 33 1.03 -30.59 -41.14
N GLU A 34 0.02 -29.87 -41.64
CA GLU A 34 0.19 -28.47 -42.07
C GLU A 34 0.35 -27.50 -40.89
N TRP A 35 -0.42 -27.68 -39.82
CA TRP A 35 -0.31 -26.85 -38.61
C TRP A 35 0.99 -27.12 -37.84
N ARG A 36 1.46 -28.37 -37.82
CA ARG A 36 2.75 -28.74 -37.21
C ARG A 36 3.92 -28.10 -37.94
N LEU A 37 3.95 -28.20 -39.27
CA LEU A 37 4.98 -27.58 -40.10
C LEU A 37 4.98 -26.06 -39.91
N THR A 38 3.80 -25.42 -39.86
CA THR A 38 3.70 -23.98 -39.65
C THR A 38 4.18 -23.56 -38.26
N ALA A 39 3.90 -24.35 -37.21
CA ALA A 39 4.36 -24.09 -35.85
C ALA A 39 5.87 -24.23 -35.70
N ILE A 40 6.48 -25.27 -36.29
CA ILE A 40 7.94 -25.47 -36.30
C ILE A 40 8.63 -24.33 -37.03
N ASN A 41 8.16 -24.00 -38.24
CA ASN A 41 8.71 -22.91 -39.03
C ASN A 41 8.66 -21.59 -38.27
N GLY A 42 7.59 -21.35 -37.49
CA GLY A 42 7.49 -20.19 -36.60
C GLY A 42 8.54 -20.18 -35.49
N ILE A 43 8.77 -21.33 -34.82
CA ILE A 43 9.76 -21.45 -33.74
C ILE A 43 11.19 -21.30 -34.29
N GLU A 44 11.48 -21.92 -35.44
CA GLU A 44 12.77 -21.80 -36.13
C GLU A 44 13.03 -20.37 -36.63
N ASP A 45 12.00 -19.70 -37.15
CA ASP A 45 12.07 -18.30 -37.55
C ASP A 45 12.32 -17.37 -36.36
N ASP A 46 11.68 -17.62 -35.22
CA ASP A 46 11.88 -16.85 -34.00
C ASP A 46 13.30 -17.05 -33.44
N LEU A 47 13.82 -18.29 -33.44
CA LEU A 47 15.21 -18.58 -33.07
C LEU A 47 16.19 -17.85 -33.99
N ARG A 48 15.97 -17.92 -35.31
CA ARG A 48 16.82 -17.25 -36.31
C ARG A 48 16.79 -15.73 -36.14
N ARG A 49 15.62 -15.13 -35.87
CA ARG A 49 15.50 -13.70 -35.57
C ARG A 49 16.23 -13.33 -34.28
N ALA A 50 16.06 -14.10 -33.21
CA ALA A 50 16.73 -13.86 -31.94
C ALA A 50 18.26 -13.89 -32.08
N TYR A 51 18.80 -14.83 -32.85
CA TYR A 51 20.22 -14.90 -33.19
C TYR A 51 20.70 -13.68 -33.96
N LEU A 52 19.98 -13.30 -35.02
CA LEU A 52 20.32 -12.11 -35.80
C LEU A 52 20.29 -10.86 -34.93
N ASP A 53 19.27 -10.68 -34.10
CA ASP A 53 19.14 -9.54 -33.20
C ASP A 53 20.27 -9.49 -32.16
N ALA A 54 20.72 -10.64 -31.63
CA ALA A 54 21.85 -10.73 -30.71
C ALA A 54 23.17 -10.33 -31.39
N VAL A 55 23.40 -10.81 -32.62
CA VAL A 55 24.58 -10.45 -33.43
C VAL A 55 24.57 -8.96 -33.77
N HIS A 56 23.44 -8.42 -34.25
CA HIS A 56 23.29 -7.00 -34.56
C HIS A 56 23.41 -6.12 -33.31
N GLY A 57 23.00 -6.63 -32.14
CA GLY A 57 23.17 -6.00 -30.83
C GLY A 57 24.62 -5.98 -30.30
N GLY A 58 25.56 -6.58 -31.04
CA GLY A 58 26.97 -6.66 -30.69
C GLY A 58 27.22 -7.52 -29.44
N VAL A 59 26.40 -8.55 -29.23
CA VAL A 59 26.60 -9.54 -28.18
C VAL A 59 27.77 -10.45 -28.58
N PRO A 60 28.72 -10.75 -27.68
CA PRO A 60 29.80 -11.68 -27.97
C PRO A 60 29.26 -13.05 -28.38
N ILE A 61 29.87 -13.65 -29.42
CA ILE A 61 29.45 -14.98 -29.91
C ILE A 61 29.52 -16.02 -28.78
N SER A 62 30.52 -15.94 -27.89
CA SER A 62 30.64 -16.81 -26.70
C SER A 62 29.41 -16.79 -25.79
N ASP A 63 28.79 -15.62 -25.64
CA ASP A 63 27.61 -15.45 -24.78
C ASP A 63 26.36 -15.98 -25.48
N ILE A 64 26.29 -15.83 -26.81
CA ILE A 64 25.24 -16.39 -27.66
C ILE A 64 25.31 -17.93 -27.63
N ASP A 65 26.50 -18.50 -27.75
CA ASP A 65 26.73 -19.96 -27.67
C ASP A 65 26.34 -20.48 -26.29
N THR A 66 26.70 -19.77 -25.22
CA THR A 66 26.29 -20.14 -23.85
C THR A 66 24.76 -20.11 -23.69
N ALA A 67 24.10 -19.10 -24.24
CA ALA A 67 22.63 -19.01 -24.24
C ALA A 67 21.98 -20.15 -25.03
N HIS A 68 22.58 -20.50 -26.16
CA HIS A 68 22.15 -21.63 -26.98
C HIS A 68 22.30 -22.97 -26.25
N ASP A 69 23.45 -23.20 -25.62
CA ASP A 69 23.74 -24.44 -24.87
C ASP A 69 22.82 -24.60 -23.66
N LEU A 70 22.52 -23.51 -22.94
CA LEU A 70 21.56 -23.53 -21.84
C LEU A 70 20.13 -23.80 -22.33
N GLY A 71 19.72 -23.17 -23.44
CA GLY A 71 18.42 -23.44 -24.06
C GLY A 71 18.31 -24.87 -24.59
N LEU A 72 19.39 -25.41 -25.16
CA LEU A 72 19.53 -26.82 -25.54
C LEU A 72 19.33 -27.78 -24.36
N ALA A 73 19.85 -27.41 -23.19
CA ALA A 73 19.64 -28.16 -21.96
C ALA A 73 18.22 -27.99 -21.36
N GLY A 74 17.34 -27.23 -22.01
CA GLY A 74 15.98 -26.95 -21.53
C GLY A 74 15.91 -25.88 -20.44
N VAL A 75 17.01 -25.16 -20.19
CA VAL A 75 17.11 -24.17 -19.11
C VAL A 75 16.66 -22.81 -19.62
N GLY A 76 15.64 -22.24 -18.97
CA GLY A 76 15.11 -20.92 -19.31
C GLY A 76 15.93 -19.78 -18.70
N TRP A 77 15.82 -18.57 -19.25
CA TRP A 77 16.52 -17.40 -18.72
C TRP A 77 16.12 -17.06 -17.29
N ASP A 78 14.88 -17.38 -16.91
CA ASP A 78 14.32 -17.23 -15.56
C ASP A 78 14.99 -18.15 -14.53
N GLN A 79 15.50 -19.30 -14.96
CA GLN A 79 16.16 -20.29 -14.12
C GLN A 79 17.65 -20.01 -14.02
N GLN A 80 18.31 -19.83 -15.16
CA GLN A 80 19.74 -19.55 -15.24
C GLN A 80 20.03 -18.66 -16.45
N PRO A 81 20.27 -17.35 -16.24
CA PRO A 81 20.61 -16.46 -17.33
C PRO A 81 22.01 -16.79 -17.87
N ALA A 82 22.16 -16.83 -19.19
CA ALA A 82 23.45 -17.09 -19.85
C ALA A 82 24.57 -16.14 -19.39
N HIS A 83 24.22 -14.92 -19.00
CA HIS A 83 25.15 -13.97 -18.40
C HIS A 83 24.64 -13.48 -17.03
N PRO A 84 25.31 -13.81 -15.90
CA PRO A 84 24.82 -13.51 -14.56
C PRO A 84 24.59 -12.02 -14.28
N LEU A 85 25.53 -11.15 -14.67
CA LEU A 85 25.39 -9.69 -14.45
C LEU A 85 24.24 -9.09 -15.27
N LEU A 86 24.09 -9.51 -16.53
CA LEU A 86 23.00 -9.04 -17.39
C LEU A 86 21.63 -9.52 -16.88
N GLY A 87 21.55 -10.78 -16.43
CA GLY A 87 20.35 -11.30 -15.77
C GLY A 87 20.01 -10.53 -14.49
N ARG A 88 21.01 -10.21 -13.66
CA ARG A 88 20.81 -9.40 -12.44
C ARG A 88 20.35 -7.98 -12.77
N LEU A 89 20.95 -7.33 -13.76
CA LEU A 89 20.54 -5.98 -14.20
C LEU A 89 19.10 -5.97 -14.68
N GLU A 90 18.69 -6.98 -15.43
CA GLU A 90 17.34 -7.10 -15.92
C GLU A 90 16.32 -7.37 -14.81
N HIS A 91 16.67 -8.24 -13.85
CA HIS A 91 15.87 -8.46 -12.65
C HIS A 91 15.69 -7.16 -11.85
N LEU A 92 16.77 -6.40 -11.64
CA LEU A 92 16.72 -5.11 -10.95
C LEU A 92 15.91 -4.07 -11.73
N ALA A 93 16.01 -4.02 -13.05
CA ALA A 93 15.19 -3.14 -13.88
C ALA A 93 13.71 -3.48 -13.75
N HIS A 94 13.35 -4.77 -13.76
CA HIS A 94 11.97 -5.20 -13.54
C HIS A 94 11.48 -4.83 -12.14
N ALA A 95 12.28 -5.08 -11.10
CA ALA A 95 11.97 -4.69 -9.73
C ALA A 95 11.77 -3.18 -9.58
N LEU A 96 12.59 -2.36 -10.26
CA LEU A 96 12.45 -0.91 -10.30
C LEU A 96 11.12 -0.49 -10.93
N THR A 97 10.77 -1.03 -12.10
CA THR A 97 9.50 -0.69 -12.76
C THR A 97 8.28 -1.05 -11.91
N LEU A 98 8.34 -2.17 -11.18
CA LEU A 98 7.28 -2.58 -10.26
C LEU A 98 7.20 -1.63 -9.05
N ALA A 99 8.34 -1.22 -8.50
CA ALA A 99 8.40 -0.26 -7.40
C ALA A 99 7.86 1.12 -7.82
N GLU A 100 8.19 1.59 -9.02
CA GLU A 100 7.67 2.84 -9.59
C GLU A 100 6.16 2.78 -9.79
N ALA A 101 5.63 1.67 -10.31
CA ALA A 101 4.19 1.46 -10.46
C ALA A 101 3.47 1.49 -9.11
N ARG A 102 4.01 0.81 -8.09
CA ARG A 102 3.47 0.85 -6.72
C ARG A 102 3.46 2.26 -6.15
N ALA A 103 4.59 2.97 -6.26
CA ALA A 103 4.69 4.35 -5.80
C ALA A 103 3.74 5.29 -6.57
N GLY A 104 3.42 5.00 -7.83
CA GLY A 104 2.39 5.70 -8.60
C GLY A 104 1.00 5.51 -7.98
N THR A 105 0.63 4.26 -7.70
CA THR A 105 -0.64 3.91 -7.04
C THR A 105 -0.75 4.55 -5.66
N ASP A 106 0.32 4.51 -4.86
CA ASP A 106 0.33 5.10 -3.51
C ASP A 106 0.15 6.62 -3.56
N ARG A 107 0.79 7.31 -4.51
CA ARG A 107 0.60 8.77 -4.70
C ARG A 107 -0.82 9.12 -5.07
N THR A 108 -1.49 8.34 -5.91
CA THR A 108 -2.90 8.56 -6.24
C THR A 108 -3.77 8.38 -5.01
N ARG A 109 -3.56 7.29 -4.25
CA ARG A 109 -4.30 7.03 -3.02
C ARG A 109 -4.12 8.14 -1.97
N ILE A 110 -2.90 8.67 -1.82
CA ILE A 110 -2.64 9.80 -0.91
C ILE A 110 -3.46 11.03 -1.32
N ARG A 111 -3.48 11.38 -2.61
CA ARG A 111 -4.28 12.52 -3.11
C ARG A 111 -5.78 12.34 -2.89
N ASP A 112 -6.29 11.12 -3.07
CA ASP A 112 -7.70 10.82 -2.82
C ASP A 112 -8.03 10.99 -1.34
N LEU A 113 -7.18 10.48 -0.43
CA LEU A 113 -7.34 10.65 1.02
C LEU A 113 -7.22 12.12 1.45
N GLU A 114 -6.30 12.90 0.85
CA GLU A 114 -6.19 14.34 1.08
C GLU A 114 -7.48 15.07 0.65
N HIS A 115 -8.08 14.66 -0.46
CA HIS A 115 -9.34 15.22 -0.94
C HIS A 115 -10.51 14.88 -0.01
N GLU A 116 -10.61 13.62 0.43
CA GLU A 116 -11.62 13.19 1.41
C GLU A 116 -11.48 13.94 2.75
N LEU A 117 -10.25 14.13 3.23
CA LEU A 117 -9.97 14.90 4.45
C LEU A 117 -10.39 16.37 4.29
N ALA A 118 -10.10 17.00 3.16
CA ALA A 118 -10.52 18.36 2.87
C ALA A 118 -12.06 18.49 2.84
N GLN A 119 -12.76 17.53 2.22
CA GLN A 119 -14.22 17.49 2.21
C GLN A 119 -14.80 17.32 3.63
N ALA A 120 -14.21 16.43 4.43
CA ALA A 120 -14.64 16.21 5.81
C ALA A 120 -14.47 17.49 6.66
N ASN A 121 -13.35 18.20 6.52
CA ASN A 121 -13.11 19.47 7.21
C ASN A 121 -14.14 20.54 6.79
N ALA A 122 -14.39 20.70 5.49
CA ALA A 122 -15.42 21.63 5.01
C ALA A 122 -16.81 21.31 5.57
N ARG A 123 -17.15 20.02 5.73
CA ARG A 123 -18.41 19.60 6.35
C ARG A 123 -18.46 19.92 7.85
N ILE A 124 -17.36 19.75 8.57
CA ILE A 124 -17.28 20.10 9.99
C ILE A 124 -17.47 21.62 10.16
N GLU A 125 -16.83 22.43 9.31
CA GLU A 125 -17.00 23.89 9.33
C GLU A 125 -18.47 24.28 9.10
N ALA A 126 -19.11 23.70 8.07
CA ALA A 126 -20.53 23.95 7.80
C ALA A 126 -21.44 23.57 8.99
N LEU A 127 -21.23 22.39 9.59
CA LEU A 127 -21.99 21.97 10.77
C LEU A 127 -21.74 22.85 12.00
N SER A 128 -20.53 23.38 12.14
CA SER A 128 -20.19 24.30 13.23
C SER A 128 -20.91 25.64 13.08
N GLU A 129 -21.02 26.14 11.85
CA GLU A 129 -21.78 27.35 11.52
C GLU A 129 -23.28 27.13 11.75
N ASP A 130 -23.82 26.00 11.28
CA ASP A 130 -25.22 25.63 11.51
C ASP A 130 -25.55 25.53 13.00
N LEU A 131 -24.64 24.97 13.82
CA LEU A 131 -24.81 24.88 15.26
C LEU A 131 -24.77 26.26 15.93
N ALA A 132 -23.87 27.14 15.49
CA ALA A 132 -23.82 28.53 15.96
C ALA A 132 -25.12 29.28 15.60
N HIS A 133 -25.64 29.09 14.39
CA HIS A 133 -26.90 29.66 13.94
C HIS A 133 -28.10 29.15 14.75
N ALA A 134 -28.17 27.83 14.99
CA ALA A 134 -29.21 27.21 15.81
C ALA A 134 -29.16 27.74 17.25
N ARG A 135 -27.97 27.87 17.83
CA ARG A 135 -27.78 28.44 19.18
C ARG A 135 -28.26 29.89 19.27
N ASN A 136 -27.93 30.72 18.28
CA ASN A 136 -28.39 32.11 18.24
C ASN A 136 -29.91 32.21 18.07
N THR A 137 -30.51 31.33 17.25
CA THR A 137 -31.96 31.27 17.07
C THR A 137 -32.67 30.87 18.36
N ILE A 138 -32.16 29.86 19.06
CA ILE A 138 -32.70 29.44 20.37
C ILE A 138 -32.60 30.59 21.38
N ALA A 139 -31.46 31.28 21.43
CA ALA A 139 -31.28 32.41 22.33
C ALA A 139 -32.31 33.52 22.06
N LYS A 140 -32.52 33.86 20.78
CA LYS A 140 -33.51 34.85 20.36
C LYS A 140 -34.95 34.42 20.70
N GLN A 141 -35.33 33.17 20.42
CA GLN A 141 -36.65 32.66 20.77
C GLN A 141 -36.87 32.63 22.29
N THR A 142 -35.82 32.34 23.06
CA THR A 142 -35.88 32.38 24.54
C THR A 142 -36.09 33.81 25.04
N GLU A 143 -35.40 34.79 24.46
CA GLU A 143 -35.61 36.22 24.76
C GLU A 143 -37.04 36.67 24.40
N GLU A 144 -37.52 36.31 23.20
CA GLU A 144 -38.89 36.60 22.76
C GLU A 144 -39.96 35.99 23.70
N LEU A 145 -39.73 34.77 24.19
CA LEU A 145 -40.64 34.13 25.17
C LEU A 145 -40.63 34.85 26.52
N VAL A 146 -39.46 35.24 27.02
CA VAL A 146 -39.31 35.99 28.28
C VAL A 146 -39.98 37.36 28.18
N ASP A 147 -39.81 38.05 27.05
CA ASP A 147 -40.45 39.35 26.80
C ASP A 147 -41.96 39.22 26.64
N ALA A 148 -42.45 38.18 25.97
CA ALA A 148 -43.88 37.89 25.87
C ALA A 148 -44.49 37.62 27.25
N GLU A 149 -43.83 36.83 28.10
CA GLU A 149 -44.22 36.57 29.49
C GLU A 149 -44.23 37.86 30.34
N TRP A 150 -43.31 38.79 30.06
CA TRP A 150 -43.27 40.10 30.69
C TRP A 150 -44.46 40.99 30.28
N LEU A 151 -44.83 40.99 29.00
CA LEU A 151 -45.92 41.81 28.45
C LEU A 151 -47.32 41.27 28.77
N THR A 152 -47.50 39.95 28.90
CA THR A 152 -48.78 39.35 29.29
C THR A 152 -49.07 39.46 30.78
N GLY A 153 -48.11 39.96 31.58
CA GLY A 153 -48.29 40.20 33.01
C GLY A 153 -48.33 38.93 33.87
N ASP A 154 -48.00 37.77 33.30
CA ASP A 154 -48.13 36.46 33.94
C ASP A 154 -46.94 36.08 34.85
N ARG A 155 -46.21 37.09 35.35
CA ARG A 155 -45.17 36.89 36.38
C ARG A 155 -45.84 36.49 37.69
N HIS A 156 -46.14 35.20 37.84
CA HIS A 156 -46.15 34.60 39.16
C HIS A 156 -44.74 34.75 39.69
N HIS A 157 -44.55 35.58 40.73
CA HIS A 157 -43.33 35.55 41.52
C HIS A 157 -43.20 34.17 42.15
N ASN A 158 -42.67 33.21 41.40
CA ASN A 158 -42.14 31.97 41.93
C ASN A 158 -40.89 32.35 42.73
N THR A 159 -41.12 32.73 43.98
CA THR A 159 -40.14 32.71 45.07
C THR A 159 -39.73 31.27 45.43
N GLN A 160 -40.34 30.27 44.80
CA GLN A 160 -39.81 28.92 44.76
C GLN A 160 -38.68 28.83 43.72
N PRO A 161 -37.48 28.37 44.10
CA PRO A 161 -36.43 28.11 43.12
C PRO A 161 -36.96 27.12 42.10
N GLY A 162 -37.04 27.55 40.83
CA GLY A 162 -37.39 26.69 39.71
C GLY A 162 -36.48 25.45 39.70
N PRO A 163 -36.90 24.34 39.08
CA PRO A 163 -36.12 23.12 39.06
C PRO A 163 -34.74 23.44 38.47
N GLN A 164 -33.71 23.45 39.32
CA GLN A 164 -32.35 23.77 38.92
C GLN A 164 -31.98 22.86 37.73
N PRO A 165 -31.63 23.41 36.56
CA PRO A 165 -31.31 22.59 35.39
C PRO A 165 -30.15 21.63 35.67
N ALA A 166 -29.24 22.00 36.58
CA ALA A 166 -28.19 21.13 37.07
C ALA A 166 -28.69 19.87 37.80
N ARG A 167 -29.81 19.93 38.54
CA ARG A 167 -30.41 18.77 39.20
C ARG A 167 -31.21 17.89 38.24
N ALA A 168 -31.86 18.49 37.24
CA ALA A 168 -32.55 17.75 36.18
C ALA A 168 -31.53 17.03 35.25
N LEU A 169 -30.43 17.71 34.89
CA LEU A 169 -29.32 17.11 34.15
C LEU A 169 -28.57 16.07 34.97
N ALA A 170 -28.36 16.30 36.28
CA ALA A 170 -27.78 15.28 37.15
C ALA A 170 -28.68 14.05 37.26
N ARG A 171 -30.02 14.23 37.35
CA ARG A 171 -30.98 13.12 37.32
C ARG A 171 -30.95 12.36 36.00
N MET A 172 -30.98 13.05 34.86
CA MET A 172 -30.86 12.39 33.55
C MET A 172 -29.53 11.66 33.40
N ASN A 173 -28.40 12.23 33.86
CA ASN A 173 -27.11 11.55 33.83
C ASN A 173 -27.08 10.33 34.76
N THR A 174 -27.72 10.39 35.93
CA THR A 174 -27.84 9.21 36.81
C THR A 174 -28.78 8.16 36.24
N GLU A 175 -29.85 8.56 35.55
CA GLU A 175 -30.77 7.64 34.87
C GLU A 175 -30.11 6.98 33.65
N LEU A 176 -29.28 7.71 32.90
CA LEU A 176 -28.44 7.16 31.83
C LEU A 176 -27.35 6.21 32.37
N ALA A 177 -26.74 6.56 33.50
CA ALA A 177 -25.77 5.69 34.16
C ALA A 177 -26.43 4.39 34.66
N LEU A 178 -27.63 4.48 35.26
CA LEU A 178 -28.42 3.32 35.66
C LEU A 178 -28.90 2.49 34.46
N ALA A 179 -29.29 3.13 33.36
CA ALA A 179 -29.67 2.41 32.14
C ALA A 179 -28.48 1.65 31.54
N ASN A 180 -27.27 2.23 31.55
CA ASN A 180 -26.04 1.55 31.17
C ASN A 180 -25.68 0.41 32.13
N GLU A 181 -25.92 0.57 33.43
CA GLU A 181 -25.67 -0.45 34.44
C GLU A 181 -26.65 -1.64 34.31
N ILE A 182 -27.92 -1.37 33.98
CA ILE A 182 -28.94 -2.39 33.68
C ILE A 182 -28.62 -3.12 32.36
N ASP A 183 -28.16 -2.41 31.33
CA ASP A 183 -27.74 -3.03 30.06
C ASP A 183 -26.46 -3.87 30.24
N ALA A 184 -25.56 -3.46 31.15
CA ALA A 184 -24.39 -4.22 31.56
C ALA A 184 -24.75 -5.45 32.42
N LEU A 185 -25.81 -5.40 33.22
CA LEU A 185 -26.32 -6.54 34.01
C LEU A 185 -27.18 -7.51 33.17
N GLN A 186 -27.85 -7.04 32.12
CA GLN A 186 -28.59 -7.88 31.15
C GLN A 186 -27.66 -8.57 30.14
N ARG A 187 -26.50 -7.99 29.84
CA ARG A 187 -25.35 -8.72 29.30
C ARG A 187 -24.72 -9.57 30.42
N GLY A 188 -25.39 -10.68 30.76
CA GLY A 188 -24.75 -11.78 31.50
C GLY A 188 -23.38 -12.10 30.89
N PRO A 189 -22.42 -12.67 31.65
CA PRO A 189 -21.00 -12.66 31.32
C PRO A 189 -20.80 -13.17 29.89
N ALA A 190 -20.58 -12.21 28.98
CA ALA A 190 -20.17 -12.53 27.64
C ALA A 190 -18.77 -13.10 27.81
N THR A 191 -18.66 -14.42 27.72
CA THR A 191 -17.39 -15.10 27.49
C THR A 191 -16.65 -14.34 26.42
N ASP A 192 -15.56 -13.74 26.86
CA ASP A 192 -14.77 -12.78 26.13
C ASP A 192 -14.05 -13.47 24.97
N THR A 193 -14.73 -13.60 23.84
CA THR A 193 -14.15 -14.07 22.58
C THR A 193 -13.26 -13.02 21.91
N SER A 194 -13.11 -11.83 22.50
CA SER A 194 -12.29 -10.75 21.95
C SER A 194 -10.78 -10.94 22.22
N GLY A 195 -10.40 -11.75 23.21
CA GLY A 195 -9.00 -12.10 23.46
C GLY A 195 -8.37 -13.02 22.41
N GLY A 196 -9.19 -13.72 21.62
CA GLY A 196 -8.73 -14.68 20.60
C GLY A 196 -8.33 -14.04 19.26
N ILE A 197 -8.92 -12.88 18.91
CA ILE A 197 -8.65 -12.24 17.62
C ILE A 197 -7.32 -11.48 17.66
N ASN A 198 -7.03 -10.76 18.75
CA ASN A 198 -5.73 -10.08 18.90
C ASN A 198 -4.57 -11.10 18.99
N THR A 199 -4.74 -12.21 19.70
CA THR A 199 -3.72 -13.28 19.74
C THR A 199 -3.59 -14.06 18.43
N ALA A 200 -4.65 -14.16 17.63
CA ALA A 200 -4.58 -14.72 16.27
C ALA A 200 -3.89 -13.76 15.28
N ILE A 201 -4.07 -12.44 15.44
CA ILE A 201 -3.40 -11.41 14.64
C ILE A 201 -1.90 -11.37 14.97
N ASP A 202 -1.53 -11.43 16.25
CA ASP A 202 -0.13 -11.45 16.69
C ASP A 202 0.61 -12.73 16.28
N ASN A 203 -0.09 -13.86 16.10
CA ASN A 203 0.48 -15.12 15.59
C ASN A 203 0.50 -15.22 14.05
N ALA A 204 -0.27 -14.39 13.34
CA ALA A 204 -0.36 -14.40 11.88
C ALA A 204 0.63 -13.43 11.20
N LEU A 205 1.24 -12.53 11.97
CA LEU A 205 2.36 -11.72 11.53
C LEU A 205 3.66 -12.51 11.76
N PRO A 206 4.50 -12.72 10.73
CA PRO A 206 5.86 -13.18 10.96
C PRO A 206 6.53 -12.17 11.88
N SER A 207 7.04 -12.65 13.01
CA SER A 207 7.94 -11.92 13.88
C SER A 207 8.96 -11.15 13.04
N HIS A 208 9.16 -9.88 13.40
CA HIS A 208 10.23 -9.02 12.92
C HIS A 208 11.47 -9.82 12.48
N PRO A 209 11.94 -9.70 11.22
CA PRO A 209 13.31 -10.04 10.94
C PRO A 209 14.22 -9.03 11.65
N ASP A 210 14.99 -9.50 12.62
CA ASP A 210 16.00 -8.78 13.41
C ASP A 210 17.18 -8.21 12.58
N TYR A 211 17.00 -7.87 11.31
CA TYR A 211 18.08 -7.30 10.51
C TYR A 211 17.55 -6.37 9.42
N TRP A 212 17.36 -5.11 9.78
CA TRP A 212 17.48 -4.01 8.83
C TRP A 212 18.93 -3.52 8.88
N PRO A 213 19.64 -3.40 7.74
CA PRO A 213 20.95 -2.77 7.75
C PRO A 213 20.77 -1.30 8.13
N GLU A 214 21.53 -0.86 9.14
CA GLU A 214 21.61 0.54 9.57
C GLU A 214 21.76 1.45 8.35
N THR A 215 20.70 2.19 8.04
CA THR A 215 20.82 3.40 7.22
C THR A 215 21.51 4.42 8.10
N THR A 216 22.81 4.62 7.88
CA THR A 216 23.55 5.78 8.35
C THR A 216 22.79 7.05 7.96
N ASP A 217 22.19 7.67 8.97
CA ASP A 217 21.70 9.05 8.95
C ASP A 217 22.92 10.00 8.79
N PRO A 218 23.03 10.80 7.71
CA PRO A 218 24.19 11.64 7.47
C PRO A 218 24.08 13.00 8.18
N ASP A 219 23.52 13.09 9.38
CA ASP A 219 23.33 14.38 10.05
C ASP A 219 23.59 14.41 11.57
N THR A 220 24.56 13.61 12.04
CA THR A 220 25.11 13.78 13.41
C THR A 220 26.63 13.94 13.37
N GLY A 221 27.08 15.08 12.84
CA GLY A 221 28.43 15.57 13.11
C GLY A 221 28.55 16.03 14.58
N PRO A 222 29.64 15.69 15.30
CA PRO A 222 29.86 16.19 16.65
C PRO A 222 30.05 17.72 16.65
N PRO A 223 29.58 18.45 17.67
CA PRO A 223 29.72 19.90 17.74
C PRO A 223 31.20 20.31 17.80
N PRO A 224 31.57 21.48 17.23
CA PRO A 224 32.96 21.93 17.21
C PRO A 224 33.45 22.18 18.64
N ALA A 225 34.41 21.38 19.09
CA ALA A 225 35.20 21.70 20.27
C ALA A 225 36.12 22.88 19.92
N THR A 226 35.97 23.96 20.67
CA THR A 226 36.86 25.12 20.69
C THR A 226 38.29 24.65 20.93
N SER A 227 39.13 24.72 19.90
CA SER A 227 40.58 24.60 20.04
C SER A 227 41.09 25.87 20.70
N ASP A 228 41.24 25.82 22.02
CA ASP A 228 42.08 26.72 22.79
C ASP A 228 43.36 25.98 23.12
N HIS A 229 44.40 26.14 22.28
CA HIS A 229 45.81 25.97 22.64
C HIS A 229 46.68 26.63 21.55
N GLY A 230 47.36 27.70 21.95
CA GLY A 230 48.37 28.41 21.18
C GLY A 230 49.69 27.64 21.05
N PRO A 231 50.67 28.17 20.30
CA PRO A 231 51.87 27.46 19.91
C PRO A 231 52.86 27.33 21.08
N GLU A 232 53.30 26.10 21.36
CA GLU A 232 54.49 25.86 22.19
C GLU A 232 55.75 26.33 21.43
N VAL A 233 56.54 27.14 22.12
CA VAL A 233 57.83 27.67 21.68
C VAL A 233 58.91 26.71 22.20
N GLU A 234 59.65 26.08 21.30
CA GLU A 234 60.89 25.38 21.65
C GLU A 234 62.00 26.40 21.96
N LEU A 235 62.64 26.24 23.13
CA LEU A 235 63.96 26.77 23.49
C LEU A 235 64.90 25.60 23.79
#